data_AF-A0A846WIS7-F1
#
_entry.id   AF-A0A846WIS7-F1
#
_cell.length_a   1.000
_cell.length_b   1.000
_cell.length_c   1.000
_cell.angle_alpha   90.00
_cell.angle_beta   90.00
_cell.angle_gamma   90.00
#
_symmetry.space_group_name_H-M   'P 1'
#
loop_
_entity.id
_entity.type
_entity.pdbx_description
1 polymer ?
#
loop_
_entity_poly.entity_id
_entity_poly.type
_entity_poly.pdbx_seq_one_letter_code
_entity_poly.pdbx_strand_id
1 'polypeptide(L)'
;MNAIDSTTAVGTTATPDATTESRRPARIVGIVITVVVTAFLVFDVAGKLTRPQAVVDSMASLGFPIGQATVMGIVLAVCLIVFLVPRTAVLGALGLTAYLGGAVTANMRIESPLFSSTLFAVYLGVLLWVGLVLRRPELLTVVGLRRRN
;
A
#
# COMPACT_ATOMS: atom_id res chain seq x y z
N MET A 1 25.12 13.48 -70.85
CA MET A 1 25.94 13.42 -69.63
C MET A 1 25.41 14.46 -68.65
N ASN A 2 24.61 14.03 -67.67
CA ASN A 2 24.97 13.88 -66.25
C ASN A 2 25.07 15.25 -65.53
N ALA A 3 24.44 15.51 -64.39
CA ALA A 3 23.78 14.61 -63.44
C ALA A 3 23.08 15.49 -62.38
N ILE A 4 21.84 15.10 -62.02
CA ILE A 4 21.20 15.08 -60.68
C ILE A 4 21.62 16.14 -59.62
N ASP A 5 20.74 17.04 -59.19
CA ASP A 5 19.59 16.87 -58.30
C ASP A 5 19.96 16.88 -56.79
N SER A 6 19.10 17.52 -55.99
CA SER A 6 19.04 17.50 -54.51
C SER A 6 19.82 18.57 -53.73
N THR A 7 19.23 19.77 -53.63
CA THR A 7 19.44 20.66 -52.47
C THR A 7 18.98 19.92 -51.21
N THR A 8 19.94 19.66 -50.32
CA THR A 8 19.82 18.93 -49.06
C THR A 8 18.80 19.58 -48.11
N ALA A 9 17.55 19.10 -48.14
CA ALA A 9 16.62 19.26 -47.03
C ALA A 9 16.94 18.19 -45.97
N VAL A 10 17.73 18.55 -44.96
CA VAL A 10 17.78 17.77 -43.71
C VAL A 10 17.08 18.59 -42.64
N GLY A 11 15.77 18.38 -42.54
CA GLY A 11 15.03 18.69 -41.33
C GLY A 11 15.56 17.79 -40.22
N THR A 12 16.30 18.36 -39.28
CA THR A 12 16.52 17.72 -38.00
C THR A 12 15.22 17.85 -37.21
N THR A 13 14.36 16.84 -37.35
CA THR A 13 13.28 16.56 -36.41
C THR A 13 13.91 16.34 -35.03
N ALA A 14 13.94 17.40 -34.22
CA ALA A 14 14.07 17.26 -32.79
C ALA A 14 12.92 16.35 -32.33
N THR A 15 13.24 15.09 -32.02
CA THR A 15 12.30 14.19 -31.36
C THR A 15 12.09 14.74 -29.96
N PRO A 16 10.91 15.27 -29.61
CA PRO A 16 10.66 15.75 -28.26
C PRO A 16 10.62 14.52 -27.34
N ASP A 17 11.32 14.63 -26.21
CA ASP A 17 11.33 13.74 -25.05
C ASP A 17 9.95 13.13 -24.70
N ALA A 18 9.57 12.02 -25.34
CA ALA A 18 8.31 11.33 -25.10
C ALA A 18 8.39 10.26 -24.00
N THR A 19 9.31 10.38 -23.03
CA THR A 19 9.46 9.36 -21.96
C THR A 19 9.34 9.90 -20.52
N THR A 20 9.17 11.21 -20.33
CA THR A 20 9.22 11.83 -18.99
C THR A 20 7.84 12.13 -18.39
N GLU A 21 6.77 12.18 -19.18
CA GLU A 21 5.44 12.57 -18.69
C GLU A 21 4.65 11.44 -17.99
N SER A 22 4.85 10.18 -18.36
CA SER A 22 4.05 9.05 -17.86
C SER A 22 4.29 8.68 -16.38
N ARG A 23 5.41 9.10 -15.76
CA ARG A 23 5.78 8.69 -14.39
C ARG A 23 5.16 9.53 -13.28
N ARG A 24 4.73 10.76 -13.57
CA ARG A 24 4.19 11.70 -12.59
C ARG A 24 2.84 11.28 -12.00
N PRO A 25 1.82 10.87 -12.78
CA PRO A 25 0.51 10.50 -12.22
C PRO A 25 0.57 9.23 -11.37
N ALA A 26 1.32 8.20 -11.80
CA ALA A 26 1.46 6.94 -11.06
C ALA A 26 2.07 7.14 -9.67
N ARG A 27 3.06 8.04 -9.53
CA ARG A 27 3.67 8.35 -8.23
C ARG A 27 2.69 9.07 -7.29
N ILE A 28 1.89 10.00 -7.82
CA ILE A 28 0.88 10.72 -7.05
C ILE A 28 -0.19 9.75 -6.54
N VAL A 29 -0.71 8.88 -7.40
CA VAL A 29 -1.69 7.85 -7.01
C VAL A 29 -1.14 6.96 -5.90
N GLY A 30 0.13 6.53 -6.00
CA GLY A 30 0.76 5.74 -4.94
C GLY A 30 0.88 6.46 -3.61
N ILE A 31 1.19 7.76 -3.63
CA ILE A 31 1.24 8.61 -2.44
C ILE A 31 -0.15 8.74 -1.83
N VAL A 32 -1.17 9.05 -2.64
CA VAL A 32 -2.56 9.19 -2.17
C VAL A 32 -3.03 7.90 -1.51
N ILE A 33 -2.83 6.74 -2.17
CA ILE A 33 -3.19 5.43 -1.61
C ILE A 33 -2.46 5.20 -0.29
N THR A 34 -1.15 5.45 -0.23
CA THR A 34 -0.35 5.25 0.98
C THR A 34 -0.85 6.14 2.12
N VAL A 35 -1.16 7.41 1.84
CA VAL A 35 -1.67 8.36 2.85
C VAL A 35 -3.03 7.92 3.36
N VAL A 36 -3.95 7.53 2.47
CA VAL A 36 -5.30 7.07 2.85
C VAL A 36 -5.22 5.81 3.71
N VAL A 37 -4.44 4.81 3.29
CA VAL A 37 -4.26 3.57 4.04
C VAL A 37 -3.60 3.84 5.40
N THR A 38 -2.56 4.67 5.44
CA THR A 38 -1.87 5.04 6.69
C THR A 38 -2.82 5.78 7.63
N ALA A 39 -3.57 6.76 7.14
CA ALA A 39 -4.53 7.51 7.95
C ALA A 39 -5.60 6.59 8.54
N PHE A 40 -6.12 5.65 7.74
CA PHE A 40 -7.07 4.65 8.21
C PHE A 40 -6.47 3.74 9.30
N LEU A 41 -5.24 3.26 9.11
CA LEU A 41 -4.55 2.43 10.09
C LEU A 41 -4.26 3.17 11.40
N VAL A 42 -3.89 4.46 11.33
CA VAL A 42 -3.73 5.31 12.52
C VAL A 42 -5.06 5.45 13.27
N PHE A 43 -6.17 5.63 12.55
CA PHE A 43 -7.50 5.69 13.15
C PHE A 43 -7.88 4.37 13.83
N ASP A 44 -7.60 3.22 13.20
CA ASP A 44 -7.81 1.89 13.81
C ASP A 44 -6.98 1.68 15.08
N VAL A 45 -5.69 2.08 15.07
CA VAL A 45 -4.85 2.09 16.28
C VAL A 45 -5.48 2.95 17.38
N ALA A 46 -5.91 4.16 17.06
CA ALA A 46 -6.53 5.07 18.01
C ALA A 46 -7.82 4.47 18.60
N GLY A 47 -8.65 3.82 17.77
CA GLY A 47 -9.84 3.09 18.23
C GLY A 47 -9.50 2.00 19.24
N LYS A 48 -8.46 1.20 18.96
CA LYS A 48 -8.00 0.13 19.88
C LYS A 48 -7.41 0.67 21.19
N LEU A 49 -6.83 1.87 21.18
CA LEU A 49 -6.26 2.52 22.38
C LEU A 49 -7.33 3.24 23.22
N THR A 50 -8.30 3.90 22.58
CA THR A 50 -9.37 4.66 23.25
C THR A 50 -10.49 3.77 23.79
N ARG A 51 -10.57 2.50 23.35
CA ARG A 51 -11.51 1.49 23.85
C ARG A 51 -12.98 1.99 23.90
N PRO A 52 -13.52 2.56 22.80
CA PRO A 52 -14.94 2.88 22.74
C PRO A 52 -15.78 1.61 22.89
N GLN A 53 -17.04 1.74 23.28
CA GLN A 53 -17.89 0.58 23.58
C GLN A 53 -17.92 -0.45 22.44
N ALA A 54 -17.94 -0.02 21.18
CA ALA A 54 -17.85 -0.93 20.02
C ALA A 54 -16.61 -1.85 20.03
N VAL A 55 -15.44 -1.37 20.48
CA VAL A 55 -14.22 -2.18 20.60
C VAL A 55 -14.32 -3.12 21.80
N VAL A 56 -14.92 -2.66 22.90
CA VAL A 56 -15.16 -3.48 24.10
C VAL A 56 -16.12 -4.62 23.78
N ASP A 57 -17.23 -4.34 23.08
CA ASP A 57 -18.22 -5.31 22.66
C ASP A 57 -17.63 -6.32 21.67
N SER A 58 -16.78 -5.85 20.75
CA SER A 58 -16.06 -6.72 19.82
C SER A 58 -15.10 -7.67 20.54
N MET A 59 -14.32 -7.16 21.51
CA MET A 59 -13.39 -7.97 22.31
C MET A 59 -14.14 -8.98 23.20
N ALA A 60 -15.26 -8.57 23.78
CA ALA A 60 -16.14 -9.46 24.54
C ALA A 60 -16.70 -10.59 23.65
N SER A 61 -17.14 -10.26 22.43
CA SER A 61 -17.61 -11.24 21.44
C SER A 61 -16.51 -12.20 20.99
N LEU A 62 -15.27 -11.71 20.92
CA LEU A 62 -14.07 -12.54 20.66
C LEU A 62 -13.67 -13.37 21.89
N GLY A 63 -14.26 -13.14 23.07
CA GLY A 63 -13.86 -13.79 24.33
C GLY A 63 -12.49 -13.35 24.83
N PHE A 64 -12.00 -12.18 24.41
CA PHE A 64 -10.70 -11.64 24.77
C PHE A 64 -10.81 -10.59 25.90
N PRO A 65 -9.90 -10.59 26.88
CA PRO A 65 -9.84 -9.51 27.88
C PRO A 65 -9.62 -8.15 27.21
N ILE A 66 -10.28 -7.11 27.71
CA ILE A 66 -10.22 -5.73 27.16
C ILE A 66 -8.78 -5.21 27.03
N GLY A 67 -7.86 -5.67 27.90
CA GLY A 67 -6.44 -5.33 27.83
C GLY A 67 -5.75 -5.77 26.53
N GLN A 68 -6.22 -6.82 25.87
CA GLN A 68 -5.65 -7.31 24.61
C GLN A 68 -5.92 -6.38 23.43
N ALA A 69 -6.99 -5.58 23.45
CA ALA A 69 -7.22 -4.56 22.43
C ALA A 69 -6.04 -3.59 22.34
N THR A 70 -5.49 -3.19 23.49
CA THR A 70 -4.34 -2.30 23.56
C THR A 70 -3.08 -2.96 23.02
N VAL A 71 -2.85 -4.24 23.34
CA VAL A 71 -1.71 -5.00 22.79
C VAL A 71 -1.81 -5.08 21.27
N MET A 72 -3.00 -5.40 20.72
CA MET A 72 -3.23 -5.42 19.27
C MET A 72 -3.02 -4.05 18.62
N GLY A 73 -3.41 -2.97 19.28
CA GLY A 73 -3.16 -1.60 18.82
C GLY A 73 -1.68 -1.24 18.80
N ILE A 74 -0.92 -1.64 19.83
CA ILE A 74 0.53 -1.41 19.92
C ILE A 74 1.27 -2.18 18.82
N VAL A 75 0.94 -3.47 18.61
CA VAL A 75 1.57 -4.28 17.55
C VAL A 75 1.33 -3.65 16.19
N LEU A 76 0.09 -3.23 15.91
CA LEU A 76 -0.25 -2.53 14.68
C LEU A 76 0.53 -1.22 14.52
N ALA A 77 0.62 -0.42 15.59
CA ALA A 77 1.36 0.84 15.59
C ALA A 77 2.85 0.61 15.28
N VAL A 78 3.47 -0.41 15.86
CA VAL A 78 4.87 -0.77 15.57
C VAL A 78 5.03 -1.15 14.10
N CYS A 79 4.19 -2.04 13.57
CA CYS A 79 4.24 -2.42 12.15
C CYS A 79 4.02 -1.21 11.23
N LEU A 80 3.12 -0.30 11.60
CA LEU A 80 2.85 0.93 10.86
C LEU A 80 4.06 1.87 10.88
N ILE A 81 4.68 2.10 12.03
CA ILE A 81 5.89 2.93 12.13
C ILE A 81 7.02 2.35 11.25
N VAL A 82 7.21 1.03 11.29
CA VAL A 82 8.20 0.35 10.44
C VAL A 82 7.86 0.50 8.94
N PHE A 83 6.57 0.55 8.59
CA PHE A 83 6.11 0.80 7.22
C PHE A 83 6.37 2.25 6.76
N LEU A 84 6.22 3.24 7.65
CA LEU A 84 6.51 4.64 7.35
C LEU A 84 8.00 4.88 7.08
N VAL A 85 8.88 4.11 7.75
CA VAL A 85 10.32 4.21 7.54
C VAL A 85 10.68 3.70 6.14
N PRO A 86 11.17 4.57 5.23
CA PRO A 86 11.33 4.23 3.82
C PRO A 86 12.32 3.09 3.57
N ARG A 87 13.32 2.91 4.45
CA ARG A 87 14.29 1.80 4.33
C ARG A 87 13.72 0.44 4.73
N THR A 88 12.64 0.40 5.51
CA THR A 88 12.03 -0.83 6.03
C THR A 88 10.58 -1.00 5.58
N ALA A 89 10.11 -0.18 4.63
CA ALA A 89 8.72 -0.18 4.19
C ALA A 89 8.22 -1.57 3.74
N VAL A 90 9.09 -2.39 3.14
CA VAL A 90 8.77 -3.78 2.76
C VAL A 90 8.53 -4.66 3.99
N LEU A 91 9.39 -4.57 5.01
CA LEU A 91 9.20 -5.30 6.28
C LEU A 91 7.95 -4.84 7.03
N GLY A 92 7.68 -3.53 7.02
CA GLY A 92 6.46 -2.97 7.59
C GLY A 92 5.20 -3.46 6.85
N ALA A 93 5.26 -3.52 5.52
CA ALA A 93 4.16 -4.05 4.70
C ALA A 93 3.90 -5.54 4.98
N LEU A 94 4.97 -6.34 5.08
CA LEU A 94 4.90 -7.74 5.51
C LEU A 94 4.27 -7.87 6.90
N GLY A 95 4.74 -7.09 7.88
CA GLY A 95 4.20 -7.08 9.24
C GLY A 95 2.72 -6.68 9.28
N LEU A 96 2.33 -5.66 8.52
CA LEU A 96 0.94 -5.27 8.33
C LEU A 96 0.13 -6.41 7.70
N THR A 97 0.60 -7.06 6.63
CA THR A 97 -0.14 -8.19 6.05
C THR A 97 -0.30 -9.37 7.00
N ALA A 98 0.72 -9.68 7.80
CA ALA A 98 0.62 -10.71 8.83
C ALA A 98 -0.41 -10.34 9.90
N TYR A 99 -0.42 -9.07 10.34
CA TYR A 99 -1.41 -8.55 11.28
C TYR A 99 -2.84 -8.60 10.71
N LEU A 100 -3.03 -8.14 9.47
CA LEU A 100 -4.32 -8.18 8.78
C LEU A 100 -4.81 -9.62 8.58
N GLY A 101 -3.92 -10.58 8.32
CA GLY A 101 -4.26 -12.01 8.28
C GLY A 101 -4.81 -12.52 9.61
N GLY A 102 -4.18 -12.16 10.73
CA GLY A 102 -4.70 -12.48 12.07
C GLY A 102 -6.06 -11.84 12.35
N ALA A 103 -6.27 -10.60 11.89
CA ALA A 103 -7.56 -9.92 11.99
C ALA A 103 -8.66 -10.61 11.17
N VAL A 104 -8.34 -11.09 9.97
CA VAL A 104 -9.27 -11.89 9.13
C VAL A 104 -9.69 -13.15 9.88
N THR A 105 -8.75 -13.91 10.44
CA THR A 105 -9.06 -15.12 11.22
C THR A 105 -9.92 -14.80 12.45
N ALA A 106 -9.63 -13.71 13.15
CA ALA A 106 -10.44 -13.27 14.30
C ALA A 106 -11.87 -12.92 13.90
N ASN A 107 -12.07 -12.21 12.79
CA ASN A 107 -13.40 -11.87 12.26
C ASN A 107 -14.18 -13.12 11.80
N MET A 108 -13.50 -14.10 11.20
CA MET A 108 -14.12 -15.38 10.82
C MET A 108 -14.59 -16.18 12.04
N ARG A 109 -13.88 -16.09 13.19
CA ARG A 109 -14.26 -16.80 14.42
C ARG A 109 -15.56 -16.30 15.04
N ILE A 110 -15.89 -15.03 14.89
CA ILE A 110 -17.12 -14.42 15.42
C ILE A 110 -18.23 -14.34 14.36
N GLU A 111 -18.09 -15.10 13.26
CA GLU A 111 -19.03 -15.12 12.12
C GLU A 111 -19.37 -13.72 11.59
N SER A 112 -18.45 -12.77 11.74
CA SER A 112 -18.66 -11.40 11.27
C SER A 112 -18.85 -11.38 9.75
N PRO A 113 -19.63 -10.41 9.21
CA PRO A 113 -19.95 -10.36 7.79
C PRO A 113 -18.71 -10.47 6.91
N LEU A 114 -18.55 -11.63 6.26
CA LEU A 114 -17.32 -11.98 5.52
C LEU A 114 -16.98 -10.93 4.45
N PHE A 115 -18.00 -10.41 3.77
CA PHE A 115 -17.82 -9.43 2.71
C PHE A 115 -17.48 -8.02 3.20
N SER A 116 -17.95 -7.60 4.38
CA SER A 116 -17.74 -6.23 4.86
C SER A 116 -16.55 -6.09 5.80
N SER A 117 -16.34 -7.03 6.73
CA SER A 117 -15.27 -6.89 7.73
C SER A 117 -14.04 -7.70 7.36
N THR A 118 -14.23 -8.94 6.91
CA THR A 118 -13.13 -9.87 6.60
C THR A 118 -12.45 -9.51 5.28
N LEU A 119 -13.21 -9.31 4.20
CA LEU A 119 -12.64 -8.89 2.92
C LEU A 119 -12.08 -7.48 2.94
N PHE A 120 -12.61 -6.60 3.80
CA PHE A 120 -12.07 -5.24 3.94
C PHE A 120 -10.60 -5.24 4.38
N ALA A 121 -10.22 -6.10 5.32
CA ALA A 121 -8.82 -6.28 5.69
C ALA A 121 -7.98 -6.75 4.49
N VAL A 122 -8.49 -7.68 3.68
CA VAL A 122 -7.79 -8.12 2.46
C VAL A 122 -7.64 -6.96 1.47
N TYR A 123 -8.69 -6.17 1.23
CA TYR A 123 -8.65 -5.00 0.36
C TYR A 123 -7.61 -3.98 0.84
N LEU A 124 -7.54 -3.70 2.15
CA LEU A 124 -6.51 -2.81 2.70
C LEU A 124 -5.11 -3.36 2.53
N GLY A 125 -4.90 -4.66 2.69
CA GLY A 125 -3.62 -5.31 2.42
C GLY A 125 -3.19 -5.14 0.96
N VAL A 126 -4.09 -5.37 0.01
CA VAL A 126 -3.82 -5.17 -1.42
C VAL A 126 -3.54 -3.70 -1.72
N LEU A 127 -4.35 -2.77 -1.20
CA LEU A 127 -4.17 -1.33 -1.41
C LEU A 127 -2.83 -0.84 -0.85
N LEU A 128 -2.42 -1.36 0.31
CA LEU A 128 -1.12 -1.09 0.91
C LEU A 128 0.03 -1.51 -0.01
N TRP A 129 -0.03 -2.72 -0.56
CA TRP A 129 0.98 -3.22 -1.51
C TRP A 129 1.00 -2.41 -2.81
N VAL A 130 -0.16 -2.06 -3.36
CA VAL A 130 -0.27 -1.21 -4.56
C VAL A 130 0.34 0.17 -4.32
N GLY A 131 0.03 0.80 -3.17
CA GLY A 131 0.62 2.08 -2.78
C GLY A 131 2.15 2.02 -2.67
N LEU A 132 2.67 0.95 -2.07
CA LEU A 132 4.11 0.72 -1.92
C LEU A 132 4.81 0.55 -3.28
N VAL A 133 4.23 -0.26 -4.18
CA VAL A 133 4.77 -0.54 -5.52
C VAL A 133 4.78 0.73 -6.38
N LEU A 134 3.71 1.54 -6.36
CA LEU A 134 3.66 2.82 -7.08
C LEU A 134 4.64 3.85 -6.52
N ARG A 135 4.91 3.81 -5.20
CA ARG A 135 5.84 4.74 -4.54
C ARG A 135 7.31 4.37 -4.80
N ARG A 136 7.60 3.09 -5.10
CA ARG A 136 8.94 2.58 -5.40
C ARG A 136 8.95 1.69 -6.64
N PRO A 137 9.07 2.26 -7.85
CA PRO A 137 9.25 1.46 -9.07
C PRO A 137 10.57 0.66 -9.07
N GLU A 138 11.51 0.99 -8.17
CA GLU A 138 12.71 0.22 -7.90
C GLU A 138 12.38 -1.20 -7.40
N LEU A 139 11.29 -1.38 -6.65
CA LEU A 139 10.83 -2.72 -6.21
C LEU A 139 10.36 -3.57 -7.39
N LEU A 140 9.76 -2.96 -8.43
CA LEU A 140 9.41 -3.66 -9.68
C LEU A 140 10.65 -4.14 -10.45
N THR A 141 11.80 -3.50 -10.22
CA THR A 141 13.08 -3.93 -10.80
C THR A 141 13.62 -5.15 -10.06
N VAL A 142 13.46 -5.23 -8.74
CA VAL A 142 13.85 -6.40 -7.93
C VAL A 142 12.94 -7.60 -8.15
N VAL A 143 11.64 -7.38 -8.38
CA VAL A 143 10.65 -8.43 -8.69
C VAL A 143 10.80 -8.95 -10.14
N GLY A 144 11.68 -8.36 -10.96
CA GLY A 144 11.95 -8.83 -12.33
C GLY A 144 10.91 -8.41 -13.37
N LEU A 145 9.90 -7.62 -12.98
CA LEU A 145 8.88 -7.06 -13.89
C LEU A 145 9.42 -5.93 -14.77
N ARG A 146 10.58 -5.36 -14.43
CA ARG A 146 11.31 -4.43 -15.29
C ARG A 146 12.55 -5.13 -15.84
N ARG A 147 12.44 -5.75 -17.03
CA ARG A 147 13.61 -6.13 -17.83
C ARG A 147 14.46 -4.88 -18.01
N ARG A 148 15.63 -4.88 -17.40
CA ARG A 148 16.74 -4.01 -17.78
C ARG A 148 17.18 -4.51 -19.15
N ASN A 149 16.85 -3.76 -20.20
CA ASN A 149 17.52 -3.90 -21.49
C ASN A 149 19.02 -3.68 -21.30
#